data_AF-A0A1G2MTL8-F1
#
_entry.id   AF-A0A1G2MTL8-F1
#
_cell.length_a   1.000
_cell.length_b   1.000
_cell.length_c   1.000
_cell.angle_alpha   90.00
_cell.angle_beta   90.00
_cell.angle_gamma   90.00
#
_symmetry.space_group_name_H-M   'P 1'
#
loop_
_entity.id
_entity.type
_entity.pdbx_description
1 polymer ?
#
loop_
_entity_poly.entity_id
_entity_poly.type
_entity_poly.pdbx_seq_one_letter_code
_entity_poly.pdbx_strand_id
1 'polypeptide(L)'
;MKVFAVILIAAGIVWYFGFYSKDALFHDYSVDSGSFLGRKSCPNLVPHNQYPAGSDQSLGFQWAVTNPSSSCPAEVTSFAEGCQEFFKQRQAYQDCASP
;
A
#
# COMPACT_ATOMS: atom_id res chain seq x y z
N MET A 1 -21.58 47.42 -11.55
CA MET A 1 -21.16 46.21 -12.28
C MET A 1 -19.80 45.66 -11.82
N LYS A 2 -18.78 46.48 -11.53
CA LYS A 2 -17.43 46.01 -11.14
C LYS A 2 -17.33 45.33 -9.76
N VAL A 3 -18.18 45.69 -8.80
CA VAL A 3 -18.13 45.15 -7.42
C VAL A 3 -18.61 43.69 -7.34
N PHE A 4 -19.61 43.30 -8.15
CA PHE A 4 -20.14 41.94 -8.18
C PHE A 4 -19.11 40.91 -8.70
N ALA A 5 -18.25 41.32 -9.65
CA ALA A 5 -17.20 40.46 -10.17
C ALA A 5 -16.13 40.14 -9.10
N VAL A 6 -15.81 41.10 -8.23
CA VAL A 6 -14.81 40.91 -7.15
C VAL A 6 -15.31 39.94 -6.09
N ILE A 7 -16.61 39.99 -5.76
CA ILE A 7 -17.22 39.09 -4.76
C ILE A 7 -17.24 37.64 -5.25
N LEU A 8 -17.52 37.41 -6.53
CA LEU A 8 -17.52 36.06 -7.12
C LEU A 8 -16.11 35.46 -7.19
N ILE A 9 -15.10 36.28 -7.49
CA ILE A 9 -13.70 35.86 -7.50
C ILE A 9 -13.23 35.52 -6.08
N ALA A 10 -13.55 36.36 -5.09
CA ALA A 10 -13.20 36.10 -3.69
C ALA A 10 -13.87 34.82 -3.15
N ALA A 11 -15.15 34.59 -3.46
CA ALA A 11 -15.85 33.36 -3.08
C ALA A 11 -15.24 32.12 -3.75
N GLY A 12 -14.87 32.20 -5.03
CA GLY A 12 -14.20 31.12 -5.74
C GLY A 12 -12.83 30.76 -5.17
N ILE A 13 -12.05 31.78 -4.75
CA ILE A 13 -10.75 31.58 -4.09
C ILE A 13 -10.93 30.89 -2.73
N VAL A 14 -11.92 31.29 -1.92
CA VAL A 14 -12.19 30.65 -0.62
C VAL A 14 -12.63 29.18 -0.79
N TRP A 15 -13.42 28.87 -1.82
CA TRP A 15 -13.77 27.47 -2.16
C TRP A 15 -12.56 26.68 -2.67
N TYR A 16 -11.71 27.30 -3.51
CA TYR A 16 -10.52 26.65 -4.07
C TYR A 16 -9.46 26.36 -2.99
N PHE A 17 -9.21 27.31 -2.07
CA PHE A 17 -8.24 27.13 -0.98
C PHE A 17 -8.81 26.37 0.23
N GLY A 18 -10.12 26.46 0.49
CA GLY A 18 -10.79 25.71 1.56
C GLY A 18 -10.87 24.20 1.30
N PHE A 19 -10.78 23.78 0.03
CA PHE A 19 -10.76 22.37 -0.35
C PHE A 19 -9.34 21.77 -0.38
N TYR A 20 -8.29 22.59 -0.45
CA TYR A 20 -6.91 22.10 -0.52
C TYR A 20 -6.27 21.83 0.86
N SER A 21 -6.87 22.33 1.96
CA SER A 21 -6.36 22.12 3.33
C SER A 21 -7.05 20.98 4.10
N LYS A 22 -7.71 20.02 3.41
CA LYS A 22 -8.34 18.87 4.07
C LYS A 22 -7.56 17.55 4.03
N ASP A 23 -6.31 17.57 3.53
CA ASP A 23 -5.40 16.43 3.65
C ASP A 23 -4.34 16.60 4.74
N ALA A 24 -4.49 17.59 5.62
CA ALA A 24 -3.82 17.62 6.91
C ALA A 24 -4.51 16.68 7.90
N LEU A 25 -4.61 15.39 7.56
CA LEU A 25 -4.93 14.35 8.53
C LEU A 25 -4.38 12.99 8.11
N PHE A 26 -3.14 12.94 7.62
CA PHE A 26 -2.29 11.81 8.01
C PHE A 26 -1.95 12.04 9.48
N HIS A 27 -2.88 11.60 10.33
CA HIS A 27 -2.59 11.29 11.71
C HIS A 27 -1.32 10.44 11.67
N ASP A 28 -0.26 10.98 12.23
CA ASP A 28 0.88 10.23 12.71
C ASP A 28 0.31 9.12 13.59
N TYR A 29 0.05 7.96 12.99
CA TYR A 29 -0.06 6.72 13.72
C TYR A 29 1.39 6.20 13.75
N SER A 30 2.22 6.88 14.52
CA SER A 30 3.34 6.22 15.18
C SER A 30 2.69 5.20 16.11
N VAL A 31 2.34 4.04 15.57
CA VAL A 31 2.16 2.85 16.40
C VAL A 31 3.54 2.51 16.93
N ASP A 32 3.88 3.16 18.04
CA ASP A 32 4.66 2.57 19.12
C ASP A 32 3.93 1.29 19.56
N SER A 33 4.01 0.25 18.74
CA SER A 33 3.81 -1.13 19.19
C SER A 33 5.09 -1.57 19.87
N GLY A 34 5.39 -0.91 20.99
CA GLY A 34 6.11 -1.56 22.07
C GLY A 34 5.30 -2.79 22.46
N SER A 35 5.73 -3.95 21.94
CA SER A 35 5.77 -5.22 22.65
C SER A 35 4.60 -5.50 23.60
N PHE A 36 3.36 -5.40 23.14
CA PHE A 36 2.23 -5.90 23.91
C PHE A 36 2.16 -7.42 23.69
N LEU A 37 2.76 -8.19 24.62
CA LEU A 37 2.78 -9.66 24.70
C LEU A 37 3.79 -10.40 23.81
N GLY A 38 5.07 -9.98 23.78
CA GLY A 38 6.19 -10.83 23.35
C GLY A 38 6.16 -11.33 21.90
N ARG A 39 5.21 -10.87 21.06
CA ARG A 39 5.19 -11.13 19.63
C ARG A 39 5.64 -9.87 18.90
N LYS A 40 6.77 -9.98 18.20
CA LYS A 40 7.26 -8.97 17.28
C LYS A 40 6.20 -8.73 16.20
N SER A 41 5.60 -7.54 16.19
CA SER A 41 4.61 -7.16 15.19
C SER A 41 5.32 -6.57 13.98
N CYS A 42 5.03 -7.10 12.80
CA CYS A 42 5.71 -6.76 11.54
C CYS A 42 4.73 -6.19 10.50
N PRO A 43 3.96 -5.14 10.84
CA PRO A 43 2.88 -4.66 9.98
C PRO A 43 3.38 -4.15 8.63
N ASN A 44 4.58 -3.57 8.61
CA ASN A 44 5.20 -3.04 7.38
C ASN A 44 5.74 -4.12 6.44
N LEU A 45 5.74 -5.38 6.86
CA LEU A 45 6.26 -6.51 6.08
C LEU A 45 5.15 -7.44 5.59
N VAL A 46 3.88 -7.12 5.84
CA VAL A 46 2.75 -7.89 5.30
C VAL A 46 2.87 -7.93 3.78
N PRO A 47 2.85 -9.13 3.15
CA PRO A 47 2.99 -9.23 1.70
C PRO A 47 1.90 -8.44 0.97
N HIS A 48 2.29 -7.62 0.00
CA HIS A 48 1.40 -6.82 -0.82
C HIS A 48 1.85 -6.83 -2.29
N ASN A 49 0.86 -6.76 -3.18
CA ASN A 49 1.09 -6.77 -4.61
C ASN A 49 1.45 -5.35 -5.09
N GLN A 50 2.69 -5.17 -5.55
CA GLN A 50 3.19 -3.90 -6.09
C GLN A 50 2.96 -3.74 -7.60
N TYR A 51 2.45 -4.78 -8.26
CA TYR A 51 2.27 -4.80 -9.70
C TYR A 51 0.88 -4.28 -10.10
N PRO A 52 0.74 -3.67 -11.30
CA PRO A 52 -0.55 -3.23 -11.80
C PRO A 52 -1.56 -4.38 -11.85
N ALA A 53 -2.80 -4.11 -11.44
CA ALA A 53 -3.86 -5.10 -11.49
C ALA A 53 -4.05 -5.65 -12.92
N GLY A 54 -4.09 -6.97 -13.06
CA GLY A 54 -4.23 -7.65 -14.35
C GLY A 54 -2.92 -7.86 -15.10
N SER A 55 -1.77 -7.39 -14.58
CA SER A 55 -0.46 -7.77 -15.13
C SER A 55 -0.12 -9.23 -14.81
N ASP A 56 0.74 -9.86 -15.61
CA ASP A 56 1.21 -11.23 -15.35
C ASP A 56 1.87 -11.37 -13.98
N GLN A 57 2.67 -10.38 -13.57
CA GLN A 57 3.26 -10.36 -12.22
C GLN A 57 2.17 -10.31 -11.15
N SER A 58 1.13 -9.49 -11.35
CA SER A 58 0.03 -9.40 -10.39
C SER A 58 -0.72 -10.74 -10.24
N LEU A 59 -0.90 -11.45 -11.36
CA LEU A 59 -1.50 -12.78 -11.40
C LEU A 59 -0.58 -13.81 -10.73
N GLY A 60 0.72 -13.74 -10.98
CA GLY A 60 1.73 -14.58 -10.34
C GLY A 60 1.77 -14.41 -8.83
N PHE A 61 1.72 -13.15 -8.36
CA PHE A 61 1.63 -12.83 -6.94
C PHE A 61 0.35 -13.42 -6.33
N GLN A 62 -0.80 -13.20 -6.97
CA GLN A 62 -2.08 -13.67 -6.47
C GLN A 62 -2.18 -15.20 -6.46
N TRP A 63 -1.61 -15.87 -7.47
CA TRP A 63 -1.50 -17.32 -7.49
C TRP A 63 -0.64 -17.84 -6.33
N ALA A 64 0.47 -17.17 -5.99
CA ALA A 64 1.34 -17.56 -4.88
C ALA A 64 0.66 -17.36 -3.51
N VAL A 65 -0.19 -16.33 -3.37
CA VAL A 65 -1.06 -16.14 -2.20
C VAL A 65 -2.01 -17.33 -2.01
N THR A 66 -2.60 -17.85 -3.09
CA THR A 66 -3.50 -19.02 -3.02
C THR A 66 -2.77 -20.36 -2.93
N ASN A 67 -1.48 -20.40 -3.30
CA ASN A 67 -0.65 -21.62 -3.32
C ASN A 67 0.63 -21.47 -2.48
N PRO A 68 0.54 -21.18 -1.17
CA PRO A 68 1.70 -20.84 -0.34
C PRO A 68 2.68 -22.00 -0.12
N SER A 69 2.28 -23.24 -0.38
CA SER A 69 3.15 -24.42 -0.24
C SER A 69 3.81 -24.86 -1.56
N SER A 70 3.48 -24.20 -2.67
CA SER A 70 3.99 -24.53 -3.99
C SER A 70 5.24 -23.72 -4.33
N SER A 71 6.04 -24.21 -5.27
CA SER A 71 7.12 -23.43 -5.90
C SER A 71 6.58 -22.59 -7.05
N CYS A 72 7.23 -21.47 -7.36
CA CYS A 72 6.88 -20.68 -8.54
C CYS A 72 7.07 -21.46 -9.84
N PRO A 73 6.09 -21.45 -10.76
CA PRO A 73 6.25 -22.05 -12.08
C PRO A 73 7.29 -21.27 -12.88
N ALA A 74 8.15 -22.00 -13.61
CA ALA A 74 9.27 -21.43 -14.36
C ALA A 74 8.91 -20.96 -15.78
N GLU A 75 7.68 -21.24 -16.25
CA GLU A 75 7.35 -21.18 -17.69
C GLU A 75 7.04 -19.77 -18.21
N VAL A 76 6.73 -18.80 -17.34
CA VAL A 76 6.45 -17.41 -17.75
C VAL A 76 7.24 -16.47 -16.84
N THR A 77 8.17 -15.70 -17.41
CA THR A 77 9.13 -14.89 -16.64
C THR A 77 8.45 -13.83 -15.76
N SER A 78 7.49 -13.09 -16.32
CA SER A 78 6.71 -12.05 -15.61
C SER A 78 5.81 -12.64 -14.52
N PHE A 79 5.13 -13.76 -14.78
CA PHE A 79 4.36 -14.46 -13.75
C PHE A 79 5.27 -14.97 -12.62
N ALA A 80 6.39 -15.58 -12.98
CA ALA A 80 7.37 -16.10 -12.04
C ALA A 80 7.94 -14.99 -11.14
N GLU A 81 8.22 -13.81 -11.70
CA GLU A 81 8.64 -12.62 -10.93
C GLU A 81 7.63 -12.27 -9.83
N GLY A 82 6.35 -12.16 -10.18
CA GLY A 82 5.30 -11.84 -9.22
C GLY A 82 5.14 -12.90 -8.13
N CYS A 83 5.24 -14.17 -8.51
CA CYS A 83 5.21 -15.28 -7.57
C CYS A 83 6.42 -15.27 -6.62
N GLN A 84 7.63 -15.06 -7.15
CA GLN A 84 8.86 -15.00 -6.35
C GLN A 84 8.84 -13.84 -5.36
N GLU A 85 8.29 -12.70 -5.79
CA GLU A 85 8.16 -11.52 -4.94
C GLU A 85 7.24 -11.80 -3.73
N PHE A 86 6.12 -12.51 -3.91
CA PHE A 86 5.30 -12.93 -2.78
C PHE A 86 6.09 -13.78 -1.78
N PHE A 87 6.83 -14.79 -2.25
CA PHE A 87 7.60 -15.66 -1.36
C PHE A 87 8.72 -14.92 -0.63
N LYS A 88 9.37 -13.96 -1.30
CA LYS A 88 10.36 -13.07 -0.69
C LYS A 88 9.75 -12.20 0.40
N GLN A 89 8.63 -11.54 0.13
CA GLN A 89 7.94 -10.72 1.14
C GLN A 89 7.43 -11.57 2.31
N ARG A 90 6.89 -12.76 2.02
CA ARG A 90 6.45 -13.71 3.04
C ARG A 90 7.60 -14.16 3.94
N GLN A 91 8.77 -14.45 3.36
CA GLN A 91 9.96 -14.81 4.14
C GLN A 91 10.36 -13.65 5.06
N ALA A 92 10.42 -12.41 4.55
CA ALA A 92 10.74 -11.24 5.35
C ALA A 92 9.75 -11.04 6.51
N TYR A 93 8.44 -11.25 6.26
CA TYR A 93 7.42 -11.23 7.30
C TYR A 93 7.66 -12.33 8.35
N GLN A 94 7.93 -13.56 7.92
CA GLN A 94 8.19 -14.70 8.81
C GLN A 94 9.45 -14.51 9.66
N ASP A 95 10.54 -14.04 9.07
CA ASP A 95 11.79 -13.73 9.77
C ASP A 95 11.57 -12.64 10.83
N CYS A 96 10.72 -11.67 10.52
CA CYS A 96 10.37 -10.62 11.45
C CYS A 96 9.44 -11.13 12.56
N ALA A 97 8.44 -11.93 12.23
CA ALA A 97 7.45 -12.47 13.18
C ALA A 97 7.99 -13.65 14.02
N SER A 98 9.17 -14.17 13.66
CA SER A 98 9.87 -15.19 14.45
C SER A 98 10.25 -14.62 15.83
N PRO A 99 10.01 -15.37 16.92
CA PRO A 99 10.37 -14.97 18.28
C PRO A 99 11.87 -14.87 18.51
#